data_AF-A0A830CVJ8-F1
#
_entry.id   AF-A0A830CVJ8-F1
#
_cell.length_a   1.000
_cell.length_b   1.000
_cell.length_c   1.000
_cell.angle_alpha   90.00
_cell.angle_beta   90.00
_cell.angle_gamma   90.00
#
_symmetry.space_group_name_H-M   'P 1'
#
loop_
_entity.id
_entity.type
_entity.pdbx_description
1 polymer ?
#
loop_
_entity_poly.entity_id
_entity_poly.type
_entity_poly.pdbx_seq_one_letter_code
_entity_poly.pdbx_strand_id
1 'polypeptide(L)'
;MYISFGSECFLSDEQIGEISKGLQLSNANFIWVIRSSLRETTMTTVEEKLLVGFLEKVKERGLIIPGWTPQGKILGHPSIGGFVSHCGWNSFVENMDFGVSIIAMPMQFEQPLTTGLVVEAGVGVEVEKGKNGIFLGRRVGKGDK
;
A
#
# COMPACT_ATOMS: atom_id res chain seq x y z
N MET A 1 -0.19 9.79 1.82
CA MET A 1 -0.26 8.32 1.98
C MET A 1 1.05 7.68 1.59
N TYR A 2 1.55 6.77 2.41
CA TYR A 2 2.63 5.84 2.04
C TYR A 2 2.02 4.46 1.78
N ILE A 3 2.47 3.76 0.74
CA ILE A 3 1.97 2.44 0.37
C ILE A 3 3.16 1.50 0.20
N SER A 4 3.19 0.42 0.98
CA SER A 4 4.23 -0.60 0.92
C SER A 4 3.71 -1.94 1.44
N PHE A 5 4.04 -3.01 0.73
CA PHE A 5 3.66 -4.38 1.09
C PHE A 5 4.85 -5.19 1.61
N GLY A 6 5.88 -4.49 2.11
CA GLY A 6 7.06 -5.11 2.69
C GLY A 6 8.00 -5.75 1.67
N SER A 7 8.97 -6.50 2.17
CA SER A 7 9.97 -7.20 1.35
C SER A 7 9.49 -8.55 0.83
N GLU A 8 8.45 -9.13 1.44
CA GLU A 8 8.05 -10.53 1.23
C GLU A 8 6.73 -10.69 0.46
N CYS A 9 5.96 -9.61 0.28
CA CYS A 9 4.74 -9.66 -0.52
C CYS A 9 5.01 -9.09 -1.92
N PHE A 10 4.92 -9.97 -2.92
CA PHE A 10 4.95 -9.59 -4.33
C PHE A 10 3.52 -9.49 -4.85
N LEU A 11 3.13 -8.30 -5.31
CA LEU A 11 1.78 -8.09 -5.82
C LEU A 11 1.65 -8.72 -7.21
N SER A 12 0.52 -9.38 -7.46
CA SER A 12 0.13 -9.78 -8.82
C SER A 12 -0.17 -8.55 -9.67
N ASP A 13 -0.08 -8.70 -10.99
CA ASP A 13 -0.38 -7.63 -11.95
C ASP A 13 -1.83 -7.13 -11.78
N GLU A 14 -2.78 -8.05 -11.53
CA GLU A 14 -4.17 -7.71 -11.23
C GLU A 14 -4.30 -6.86 -9.96
N GLN A 15 -3.55 -7.19 -8.90
CA GLN A 15 -3.59 -6.45 -7.65
C GLN A 15 -2.95 -5.05 -7.79
N ILE A 16 -1.89 -4.92 -8.58
CA ILE A 16 -1.28 -3.62 -8.93
C ILE A 16 -2.29 -2.77 -9.71
N GLY A 17 -3.00 -3.35 -10.68
CA GLY A 17 -4.06 -2.67 -11.43
C GLY A 17 -5.18 -2.13 -10.52
N GLU A 18 -5.68 -2.95 -9.59
CA GLU A 18 -6.74 -2.50 -8.66
C GLU A 18 -6.23 -1.46 -7.64
N ILE A 19 -5.00 -1.56 -7.13
CA ILE A 19 -4.43 -0.51 -6.28
C ILE A 19 -4.27 0.80 -7.05
N SER A 20 -3.77 0.75 -8.30
CA SER A 20 -3.66 1.91 -9.19
C SER A 20 -5.02 2.59 -9.36
N LYS A 21 -6.07 1.80 -9.60
CA LYS A 21 -7.45 2.29 -9.70
C LYS A 21 -7.91 2.95 -8.39
N GLY A 22 -7.62 2.36 -7.24
CA GLY A 22 -7.96 2.92 -5.93
C GLY A 22 -7.27 4.26 -5.66
N LEU A 23 -5.98 4.35 -5.93
CA LEU A 23 -5.19 5.60 -5.81
C LEU A 23 -5.66 6.68 -6.79
N GLN A 24 -6.11 6.29 -7.98
CA GLN A 24 -6.71 7.22 -8.93
C GLN A 24 -8.03 7.79 -8.36
N LEU A 25 -8.88 6.93 -7.79
CA LEU A 25 -10.20 7.31 -7.27
C LEU A 25 -10.15 8.10 -5.95
N SER A 26 -9.16 7.85 -5.09
CA SER A 26 -9.04 8.53 -3.80
C SER A 26 -8.62 9.99 -3.91
N ASN A 27 -7.97 10.36 -5.01
CA ASN A 27 -7.33 11.67 -5.21
C ASN A 27 -6.29 12.06 -4.15
N ALA A 28 -5.84 11.11 -3.32
CA ALA A 28 -4.85 11.36 -2.28
C ALA A 28 -3.44 11.57 -2.86
N ASN A 29 -2.60 12.35 -2.18
CA ASN A 29 -1.17 12.40 -2.46
C ASN A 29 -0.50 11.13 -1.93
N PHE A 30 0.38 10.51 -2.72
CA PHE A 30 0.95 9.23 -2.35
C PHE A 30 2.40 9.00 -2.74
N ILE A 31 3.07 8.16 -1.96
CA ILE A 31 4.30 7.47 -2.32
C ILE A 31 3.98 5.98 -2.32
N TRP A 32 4.15 5.31 -3.45
CA TRP A 32 3.87 3.88 -3.59
C TRP A 32 5.13 3.12 -3.98
N VAL A 33 5.56 2.24 -3.08
CA VAL A 33 6.68 1.32 -3.29
C VAL A 33 6.14 0.04 -3.90
N ILE A 34 6.63 -0.31 -5.09
CA ILE A 34 6.18 -1.49 -5.82
C ILE A 34 7.32 -2.49 -5.92
N ARG A 35 7.05 -3.71 -5.45
CA ARG A 35 7.89 -4.90 -5.66
C ARG A 35 7.05 -5.95 -6.34
N SER A 36 7.51 -6.41 -7.50
CA SER A 36 6.76 -7.36 -8.33
C SER A 36 7.44 -8.71 -8.47
N SER A 37 8.69 -8.86 -8.02
CA SER A 37 9.39 -10.15 -7.97
C SER A 37 10.59 -10.13 -7.02
N LEU A 38 11.18 -11.32 -6.78
CA LEU A 38 12.46 -11.48 -6.08
C LEU A 38 13.66 -10.87 -6.84
N ARG A 39 13.51 -10.62 -8.15
CA ARG A 39 14.53 -9.95 -8.97
C ARG A 39 14.37 -8.44 -8.86
N GLU A 40 15.35 -7.73 -9.42
CA GLU A 40 15.27 -6.28 -9.54
C GLU A 40 13.95 -5.86 -10.20
N THR A 41 13.20 -5.01 -9.51
CA THR A 41 12.00 -4.37 -10.06
C THR A 41 12.45 -3.07 -10.70
N THR A 42 12.19 -2.90 -11.99
CA THR A 42 12.53 -1.67 -12.72
C THR A 42 11.27 -0.85 -12.98
N MET A 43 11.43 0.44 -13.27
CA MET A 43 10.28 1.29 -13.60
C MET A 43 9.51 0.76 -14.82
N THR A 44 10.21 0.32 -15.86
CA THR A 44 9.59 -0.27 -17.07
C THR A 44 8.67 -1.45 -16.72
N THR A 45 9.13 -2.38 -15.87
CA THR A 45 8.30 -3.53 -15.46
C THR A 45 7.10 -3.15 -14.59
N VAL A 46 7.19 -2.03 -13.89
CA VAL A 46 6.10 -1.52 -13.06
C VAL A 46 5.04 -0.86 -13.94
N GLU A 47 5.46 -0.02 -14.88
CA GLU A 47 4.58 0.72 -15.79
C GLU A 47 3.64 -0.18 -16.58
N GLU A 48 4.14 -1.33 -17.06
CA GLU A 48 3.35 -2.33 -17.80
C GLU A 48 2.19 -2.92 -16.97
N LYS A 49 2.30 -2.87 -15.64
CA LYS A 49 1.33 -3.47 -14.69
C LYS A 49 0.35 -2.45 -14.13
N LEU A 50 0.61 -1.16 -14.32
CA LEU A 50 -0.26 -0.09 -13.85
C LEU A 50 -1.52 0.00 -14.71
N LEU A 51 -2.57 0.61 -14.16
CA LEU A 51 -3.75 0.94 -14.94
C LEU A 51 -3.37 1.87 -16.12
N VAL A 52 -3.94 1.62 -17.29
CA VAL A 52 -3.68 2.43 -18.49
C VAL A 52 -3.93 3.92 -18.21
N GLY A 53 -2.92 4.75 -18.50
CA GLY A 53 -2.94 6.19 -18.27
C GLY A 53 -2.84 6.61 -16.81
N PHE A 54 -2.50 5.71 -15.88
CA PHE A 54 -2.39 6.01 -14.46
C PHE A 54 -1.36 7.10 -14.17
N LEU A 55 -0.14 6.96 -14.71
CA LEU A 55 0.96 7.91 -14.47
C LEU A 55 0.57 9.35 -14.83
N GLU A 56 -0.02 9.54 -16.01
CA GLU A 56 -0.44 10.88 -16.48
C GLU A 56 -1.48 11.51 -15.53
N LYS A 57 -2.38 10.69 -14.98
CA LYS A 57 -3.45 11.15 -14.07
C LYS A 57 -2.96 11.47 -12.66
N VAL A 58 -1.81 10.94 -12.26
CA VAL A 58 -1.30 11.09 -10.88
C VAL A 58 0.01 11.87 -10.81
N LYS A 59 0.57 12.33 -11.93
CA LYS A 59 1.91 12.94 -12.03
C LYS A 59 2.19 14.07 -11.05
N GLU A 60 1.17 14.85 -10.68
CA GLU A 60 1.32 15.99 -9.74
C GLU A 60 1.17 15.59 -8.26
N ARG A 61 0.76 14.36 -7.96
CA ARG A 61 0.40 13.91 -6.60
C ARG A 61 0.94 12.55 -6.18
N GLY A 62 1.50 11.79 -7.12
CA GLY A 62 1.91 10.41 -6.94
C GLY A 62 3.37 10.21 -7.29
N LEU A 63 4.12 9.62 -6.36
CA LEU A 63 5.47 9.13 -6.59
C LEU A 63 5.46 7.60 -6.55
N ILE A 64 5.96 6.95 -7.60
CA ILE A 64 6.14 5.50 -7.65
C ILE A 64 7.62 5.20 -7.49
N ILE A 65 7.94 4.27 -6.59
CA ILE A 65 9.32 3.83 -6.33
C ILE A 65 9.39 2.32 -6.57
N PRO A 66 10.10 1.85 -7.61
CA PRO A 66 10.32 0.43 -7.78
C PRO A 66 11.35 -0.08 -6.75
N GLY A 67 11.07 -1.22 -6.13
CA GLY A 67 12.02 -1.88 -5.22
C GLY A 67 11.86 -1.50 -3.74
N TRP A 68 12.86 -0.84 -3.17
CA TRP A 68 12.95 -0.62 -1.72
C TRP A 68 13.07 0.85 -1.35
N THR A 69 12.58 1.20 -0.16
CA THR A 69 12.71 2.53 0.43
C THR A 69 13.08 2.46 1.90
N PRO A 70 13.72 3.50 2.45
CA PRO A 70 13.90 3.63 3.90
C PRO A 70 12.56 3.94 4.58
N GLN A 71 11.76 2.91 4.82
CA GLN A 71 10.37 3.01 5.30
C GLN A 71 10.23 3.92 6.53
N GLY A 72 11.00 3.70 7.59
CA GLY A 72 10.95 4.55 8.78
C GLY A 72 11.26 6.02 8.53
N LYS A 73 12.15 6.35 7.58
CA LYS A 73 12.38 7.76 7.21
C LYS A 73 11.17 8.38 6.52
N ILE A 74 10.44 7.59 5.74
CA ILE A 74 9.20 8.04 5.09
C ILE A 74 8.11 8.20 6.14
N LEU A 75 7.85 7.17 6.94
CA LEU A 75 6.82 7.19 7.99
C LEU A 75 7.03 8.31 9.02
N GLY A 76 8.28 8.62 9.38
CA GLY A 76 8.59 9.72 10.28
C GLY A 76 8.50 11.13 9.67
N HIS A 77 8.18 11.26 8.37
CA HIS A 77 8.04 12.56 7.75
C HIS A 77 6.63 13.16 8.04
N PRO A 78 6.51 14.43 8.45
CA PRO A 78 5.24 15.03 8.88
C PRO A 78 4.15 15.10 7.78
N SER A 79 4.52 14.93 6.51
CA SER A 79 3.58 14.87 5.39
C SER A 79 2.91 13.49 5.22
N ILE A 80 3.32 12.47 5.97
CA ILE A 80 2.70 11.14 5.92
C ILE A 80 1.57 11.08 6.94
N GLY A 81 0.34 11.17 6.42
CA GLY A 81 -0.88 11.04 7.23
C GLY A 81 -1.50 9.64 7.28
N GLY A 82 -0.97 8.68 6.51
CA GLY A 82 -1.52 7.32 6.49
C GLY A 82 -0.62 6.31 5.76
N PHE A 83 -0.73 5.05 6.17
CA PHE A 83 0.08 3.94 5.69
C PHE A 83 -0.80 2.77 5.20
N VAL A 84 -0.80 2.52 3.89
CA VAL A 84 -1.37 1.28 3.34
C VAL A 84 -0.34 0.18 3.48
N SER A 85 -0.65 -0.83 4.28
CA SER A 85 0.30 -1.85 4.72
C SER A 85 -0.27 -3.26 4.61
N HIS A 86 0.60 -4.18 4.20
CA HIS A 86 0.37 -5.62 4.35
C HIS A 86 0.28 -6.10 5.81
N CYS A 87 0.59 -5.25 6.80
CA CYS A 87 0.54 -5.58 8.24
C CYS A 87 1.50 -6.69 8.68
N GLY A 88 2.67 -6.80 8.03
CA GLY A 88 3.78 -7.58 8.59
C GLY A 88 4.26 -6.99 9.92
N TRP A 89 4.62 -7.85 10.88
CA TRP A 89 4.87 -7.45 12.26
C TRP A 89 5.90 -6.30 12.40
N ASN A 90 7.02 -6.38 11.69
CA ASN A 90 8.05 -5.34 11.74
C ASN A 90 7.55 -3.98 11.25
N SER A 91 6.75 -3.96 10.18
CA SER A 91 6.18 -2.70 9.66
C SER A 91 5.11 -2.14 10.58
N PHE A 92 4.35 -3.00 11.27
CA PHE A 92 3.40 -2.56 12.29
C PHE A 92 4.10 -1.90 13.47
N VAL A 93 5.10 -2.57 14.06
CA VAL A 93 5.86 -2.02 15.19
C VAL A 93 6.53 -0.70 14.83
N GLU A 94 7.20 -0.61 13.69
CA GLU A 94 7.83 0.63 13.21
C GLU A 94 6.80 1.76 13.04
N ASN A 95 5.60 1.46 12.51
CA ASN A 95 4.55 2.47 12.34
C ASN A 95 4.00 3.00 13.67
N MET A 96 3.94 2.18 14.71
CA MET A 96 3.47 2.60 16.04
C MET A 96 4.34 3.72 16.64
N ASP A 97 5.64 3.72 16.36
CA ASP A 97 6.56 4.79 16.80
C ASP A 97 6.24 6.14 16.15
N PHE A 98 5.63 6.13 14.96
CA PHE A 98 5.31 7.35 14.20
C PHE A 98 3.84 7.79 14.31
N GLY A 99 2.96 6.93 14.85
CA GLY A 99 1.55 7.27 15.08
C GLY A 99 0.75 7.53 13.79
N VAL A 100 1.14 6.90 12.68
CA VAL A 100 0.48 7.05 11.38
C VAL A 100 -0.69 6.06 11.25
N SER A 101 -1.87 6.51 10.81
CA SER A 101 -3.04 5.63 10.65
C SER A 101 -2.82 4.55 9.58
N ILE A 102 -3.28 3.32 9.85
CA ILE A 102 -3.06 2.18 8.97
C ILE A 102 -4.30 1.86 8.13
N ILE A 103 -4.11 1.66 6.82
CA ILE A 103 -5.06 0.97 5.95
C ILE A 103 -4.52 -0.45 5.72
N ALA A 104 -5.08 -1.41 6.43
CA ALA A 104 -4.60 -2.78 6.47
C ALA A 104 -5.08 -3.58 5.25
N MET A 105 -4.12 -4.20 4.56
CA MET A 105 -4.34 -5.05 3.39
C MET A 105 -3.52 -6.35 3.53
N PRO A 106 -3.90 -7.26 4.45
CA PRO A 106 -3.12 -8.47 4.73
C PRO A 106 -3.07 -9.42 3.53
N MET A 107 -1.86 -9.85 3.17
CA MET A 107 -1.58 -10.68 2.01
C MET A 107 -1.38 -12.15 2.38
N GLN A 108 -0.60 -12.45 3.42
CA GLN A 108 -0.15 -13.82 3.75
C GLN A 108 0.30 -13.97 5.22
N PHE A 109 0.56 -15.21 5.65
CA PHE A 109 1.15 -15.56 6.95
C PHE A 109 0.41 -14.98 8.17
N GLU A 110 1.12 -14.35 9.10
CA GLU A 110 0.62 -13.78 10.35
C GLU A 110 -0.11 -12.44 10.18
N GLN A 111 -0.05 -11.85 9.00
CA GLN A 111 -0.56 -10.51 8.72
C GLN A 111 -2.02 -10.30 9.13
N PRO A 112 -2.96 -11.26 8.95
CA PRO A 112 -4.34 -11.10 9.42
C PRO A 112 -4.45 -10.94 10.94
N LEU A 113 -3.56 -11.55 11.73
CA LEU A 113 -3.56 -11.38 13.20
C LEU A 113 -3.16 -9.96 13.57
N THR A 114 -2.11 -9.44 12.95
CA THR A 114 -1.68 -8.04 13.12
C THR A 114 -2.77 -7.07 12.67
N THR A 115 -3.46 -7.35 11.56
CA THR A 115 -4.61 -6.54 11.11
C THR A 115 -5.73 -6.50 12.14
N GLY A 116 -6.03 -7.63 12.80
CA GLY A 116 -6.99 -7.67 13.91
C GLY A 116 -6.62 -6.69 15.03
N LEU A 117 -5.34 -6.66 15.43
CA LEU A 117 -4.83 -5.72 16.42
C LEU A 117 -4.93 -4.27 15.96
N VAL A 118 -4.63 -3.98 14.68
CA VAL A 118 -4.76 -2.63 14.09
C VAL A 118 -6.19 -2.10 14.25
N VAL A 119 -7.19 -2.94 13.95
CA VAL A 119 -8.61 -2.59 14.07
C VAL A 119 -9.04 -2.49 15.53
N GLU A 120 -8.67 -3.46 16.37
CA GLU A 120 -9.06 -3.49 17.78
C GLU A 120 -8.46 -2.31 18.58
N ALA A 121 -7.21 -1.94 18.28
CA ALA A 121 -6.55 -0.80 18.91
C ALA A 121 -7.04 0.57 18.37
N GLY A 122 -7.87 0.58 17.33
CA GLY A 122 -8.38 1.82 16.71
C GLY A 122 -7.31 2.63 15.98
N VAL A 123 -6.22 2.00 15.55
CA VAL A 123 -5.10 2.66 14.86
C VAL A 123 -5.19 2.52 13.34
N GLY A 124 -6.24 1.88 12.82
CA GLY A 124 -6.46 1.71 11.40
C GLY A 124 -7.72 0.94 11.05
N VAL A 125 -7.91 0.71 9.75
CA VAL A 125 -9.04 -0.01 9.17
C VAL A 125 -8.57 -1.13 8.26
N GLU A 126 -9.34 -2.22 8.18
CA GLU A 126 -9.08 -3.31 7.24
C GLU A 126 -9.85 -3.11 5.92
N VAL A 127 -9.16 -3.30 4.79
CA VAL A 127 -9.81 -3.35 3.49
C VAL A 127 -10.34 -4.76 3.24
N GLU A 128 -11.64 -4.90 3.03
CA GLU A 128 -12.20 -6.22 2.69
C GLU A 128 -11.76 -6.71 1.29
N LYS A 129 -11.27 -7.95 1.22
CA LYS A 129 -11.04 -8.67 -0.04
C LYS A 129 -12.35 -8.94 -0.78
N GLY A 130 -12.29 -8.94 -2.12
CA GLY A 130 -13.34 -9.45 -2.98
C GLY A 130 -13.47 -10.96 -2.88
N LYS A 131 -14.52 -11.53 -3.49
CA LYS A 131 -14.78 -12.99 -3.49
C LYS A 131 -13.62 -13.82 -4.08
N ASN A 132 -12.82 -13.22 -4.95
CA ASN A 132 -11.63 -13.81 -5.57
C ASN A 132 -10.35 -13.62 -4.75
N GLY A 133 -10.43 -13.08 -3.53
CA GLY A 133 -9.26 -12.84 -2.67
C GLY A 133 -8.47 -11.57 -3.01
N ILE A 134 -8.92 -10.76 -3.96
CA ILE A 134 -8.24 -9.54 -4.41
C ILE A 134 -8.83 -8.30 -3.74
N PHE A 135 -7.97 -7.35 -3.37
CA PHE A 135 -8.42 -6.06 -2.88
C PHE A 135 -8.86 -5.18 -4.04
N LEU A 136 -10.15 -4.85 -4.04
CA LEU A 136 -10.76 -4.05 -5.10
C LEU A 136 -10.43 -2.57 -4.92
N GLY A 137 -10.00 -1.90 -5.98
CA GLY A 137 -9.58 -0.50 -5.98
C GLY A 137 -10.64 0.46 -5.43
N ARG A 138 -11.91 0.19 -5.69
CA ARG A 138 -13.03 0.98 -5.13
C ARG A 138 -13.13 0.90 -3.60
N ARG A 139 -12.60 -0.14 -2.97
CA ARG A 139 -12.54 -0.32 -1.51
C ARG A 139 -11.24 0.28 -0.97
N VAL A 140 -10.12 0.07 -1.65
CA VAL A 140 -8.83 0.70 -1.33
C VAL A 140 -8.97 2.23 -1.30
N GLY A 141 -9.60 2.83 -2.30
CA GLY A 141 -9.81 4.28 -2.34
C GLY A 141 -10.84 4.83 -1.34
N LYS A 142 -11.53 3.97 -0.58
CA LYS A 142 -12.49 4.37 0.46
C LYS A 142 -11.94 4.25 1.88
N GLY A 143 -10.81 3.56 2.09
CA GLY A 143 -10.22 3.33 3.42
C GLY A 143 -9.70 4.58 4.14
N ASP A 144 -10.00 5.76 3.62
CA ASP A 144 -9.56 7.08 4.10
C ASP A 144 -10.78 7.93 4.56
N LYS A 145 -11.87 7.28 4.98
CA LYS A 145 -13.12 7.91 5.41
C LYS A 145 -13.63 7.38 6.74
#